data_AF-A0AAW9IUX5-F1
#
_entry.id   AF-A0AAW9IUX5-F1
#
_cell.length_a   1.000
_cell.length_b   1.000
_cell.length_c   1.000
_cell.angle_alpha   90.00
_cell.angle_beta   90.00
_cell.angle_gamma   90.00
#
_symmetry.space_group_name_H-M   'P 1'
#
loop_
_entity.id
_entity.type
_entity.pdbx_description
1 polymer ?
#
loop_
_entity_poly.entity_id
_entity_poly.type
_entity_poly.pdbx_seq_one_letter_code
_entity_poly.pdbx_strand_id
1 'polypeptide(L)'
;MEEKFCAYKRVGYFKEKMAENLGVKFTGTIYASPGVIKHIKKRHGKHLSKKISGNLIEFMREVIEDPDYIGVYKLTEKGTHIELIKKVDSNILIGID
;
A
#
# COMPACT_ATOMS: atom_id res chain seq x y z
N MET A 1 3.11 11.66 22.99
CA MET A 1 3.43 10.72 21.89
C MET A 1 2.16 10.21 21.20
N GLU A 2 1.02 10.90 21.31
CA GLU A 2 -0.30 10.36 20.92
C GLU A 2 -0.95 11.03 19.69
N GLU A 3 -0.52 12.23 19.28
CA GLU A 3 -1.18 12.95 18.17
C GLU A 3 -0.87 12.38 16.77
N LYS A 4 0.26 11.67 16.58
CA LYS A 4 0.67 11.19 15.25
C LYS A 4 -0.19 10.04 14.72
N PHE A 5 -0.74 9.19 15.59
CA PHE A 5 -1.52 8.02 15.16
C PHE A 5 -2.90 8.38 14.57
N CYS A 6 -3.50 9.50 14.98
CA CYS A 6 -4.82 9.92 14.48
C CYS A 6 -4.81 10.28 12.98
N ALA A 7 -3.64 10.61 12.43
CA ALA A 7 -3.49 11.00 11.04
C ALA A 7 -3.30 9.80 10.09
N TYR A 8 -2.78 8.68 10.59
CA TYR A 8 -2.58 7.48 9.78
C TYR A 8 -3.92 6.78 9.54
N LYS A 9 -4.14 6.32 8.31
CA LYS A 9 -5.36 5.62 7.93
C LYS A 9 -5.05 4.15 7.73
N ARG A 10 -5.77 3.28 8.43
CA ARG A 10 -5.69 1.84 8.20
C ARG A 10 -6.20 1.53 6.78
N VAL A 11 -5.35 0.87 6.00
CA VAL A 11 -5.61 0.51 4.60
C VAL A 11 -5.51 -0.98 4.33
N GLY A 12 -5.19 -1.81 5.32
CA GLY A 12 -5.31 -3.25 5.17
C GLY A 12 -4.53 -4.02 6.22
N TYR A 13 -4.28 -5.29 5.93
CA TYR A 13 -3.50 -6.18 6.77
C TYR A 13 -2.67 -7.10 5.88
N PHE A 14 -1.38 -7.20 6.15
CA PHE A 14 -0.47 -8.13 5.51
C PHE A 14 -0.69 -9.51 6.13
N LYS A 15 -1.41 -10.38 5.40
CA LYS A 15 -1.91 -11.67 5.89
C LYS A 15 -0.85 -12.76 5.84
N GLU A 16 -1.03 -13.80 6.64
CA GLU A 16 -0.15 -14.99 6.69
C GLU A 16 0.06 -15.60 5.30
N LYS A 17 -1.01 -15.80 4.52
CA LYS A 17 -0.91 -16.31 3.14
C LYS A 17 0.03 -15.47 2.24
N MET A 18 0.02 -14.14 2.41
CA MET A 18 0.93 -13.26 1.65
C MET A 18 2.37 -13.43 2.14
N ALA A 19 2.55 -13.53 3.46
CA ALA A 19 3.86 -13.76 4.06
C ALA A 19 4.47 -15.10 3.61
N GLU A 20 3.68 -16.16 3.61
CA GLU A 20 4.05 -17.50 3.12
C GLU A 20 4.44 -17.48 1.65
N ASN A 21 3.60 -16.87 0.80
CA ASN A 21 3.88 -16.73 -0.64
C ASN A 21 5.20 -15.99 -0.93
N LEU A 22 5.59 -15.07 -0.04
CA LEU A 22 6.80 -14.27 -0.17
C LEU A 22 7.99 -14.84 0.61
N GLY A 23 7.82 -15.92 1.37
CA GLY A 23 8.87 -16.50 2.22
C GLY A 23 9.32 -15.59 3.38
N VAL A 24 8.44 -14.69 3.83
CA VAL A 24 8.73 -13.76 4.94
C VAL A 24 8.03 -14.18 6.23
N LYS A 25 8.58 -13.82 7.39
CA LYS A 25 8.10 -14.26 8.71
C LYS A 25 7.33 -13.19 9.49
N PHE A 26 6.76 -12.20 8.80
CA PHE A 26 6.03 -11.11 9.44
C PHE A 26 4.64 -10.92 8.84
N THR A 27 3.72 -10.45 9.68
CA THR A 27 2.36 -10.03 9.34
C THR A 27 2.05 -8.73 10.09
N GLY A 28 1.03 -7.99 9.67
CA GLY A 28 0.71 -6.75 10.38
C GLY A 28 -0.31 -5.84 9.70
N THR A 29 -0.79 -4.86 10.47
CA THR A 29 -1.71 -3.85 9.94
C THR A 29 -0.97 -2.86 9.06
N ILE A 30 -1.48 -2.62 7.85
CA ILE A 30 -0.91 -1.66 6.91
C ILE A 30 -1.61 -0.32 7.10
N TYR A 31 -0.82 0.74 7.25
CA TYR A 31 -1.29 2.11 7.43
C TYR A 31 -0.75 3.03 6.34
N ALA A 32 -1.63 3.88 5.80
CA ALA A 32 -1.24 4.97 4.94
C ALA A 32 -0.98 6.23 5.77
N SER A 33 0.24 6.77 5.66
CA SER A 33 0.57 8.05 6.28
C SER A 33 -0.09 9.21 5.52
N PRO A 34 -0.39 10.34 6.18
CA PRO A 34 -0.87 11.55 5.48
C PRO A 34 0.09 12.01 4.37
N GLY A 35 1.38 11.77 4.55
CA GLY A 35 2.42 12.09 3.57
C GLY A 35 2.24 11.34 2.27
N VAL A 36 1.94 10.04 2.32
CA VAL A 36 1.65 9.21 1.14
C VAL A 36 0.41 9.73 0.41
N ILE A 37 -0.66 10.04 1.13
CA ILE A 37 -1.89 10.59 0.54
C ILE A 37 -1.62 11.93 -0.17
N LYS A 38 -0.86 12.83 0.47
CA LYS A 38 -0.44 14.10 -0.13
C LYS A 38 0.45 13.89 -1.34
N HIS A 39 1.41 12.97 -1.26
CA HIS A 39 2.33 12.64 -2.34
C HIS A 39 1.57 12.16 -3.58
N ILE A 40 0.65 11.20 -3.43
CA ILE A 40 -0.13 10.65 -4.54
C ILE A 40 -0.96 11.77 -5.19
N LYS A 41 -1.71 12.55 -4.41
CA LYS A 41 -2.51 13.66 -4.94
C LYS A 41 -1.65 14.69 -5.70
N LYS A 42 -0.45 15.02 -5.20
CA LYS A 42 0.43 16.02 -5.79
C LYS A 42 1.20 15.53 -7.02
N ARG A 43 1.71 14.29 -6.98
CA ARG A 43 2.63 13.74 -7.99
C ARG A 43 1.93 12.86 -9.02
N HIS A 44 0.91 12.12 -8.62
CA HIS A 44 0.22 11.13 -9.46
C HIS A 44 -1.25 11.46 -9.70
N GLY A 45 -1.81 12.49 -9.06
CA GLY A 45 -3.24 12.81 -9.14
C GLY A 45 -3.78 13.00 -10.56
N LYS A 46 -2.93 13.46 -11.50
CA LYS A 46 -3.30 13.60 -12.93
C LYS A 46 -3.29 12.29 -13.71
N HIS A 47 -2.58 11.26 -13.22
CA HIS A 47 -2.51 9.94 -13.83
C HIS A 47 -3.60 9.00 -13.32
N LEU A 48 -4.28 9.38 -12.22
CA LEU A 48 -5.36 8.61 -11.64
C LEU A 48 -6.70 9.08 -12.20
N SER A 49 -7.61 8.14 -12.43
CA SER A 49 -9.00 8.48 -12.76
C SER A 49 -9.66 9.25 -11.61
N LYS A 50 -10.72 10.01 -11.91
CA LYS A 50 -11.51 10.73 -10.90
C LYS A 50 -12.08 9.78 -9.84
N LYS A 51 -12.44 8.55 -10.24
CA LYS A 51 -12.92 7.48 -9.36
C LYS A 51 -11.88 7.11 -8.31
N ILE A 52 -10.63 6.88 -8.72
CA ILE A 52 -9.53 6.48 -7.84
C ILE A 52 -9.09 7.66 -6.96
N SER A 53 -8.87 8.84 -7.55
CA SER A 53 -8.40 10.02 -6.82
C SER A 53 -9.39 10.51 -5.75
N GLY A 54 -10.69 10.36 -5.99
CA GLY A 54 -11.74 10.65 -5.01
C GLY A 54 -11.83 9.65 -3.86
N ASN A 55 -11.40 8.40 -4.07
CA ASN A 55 -11.56 7.28 -3.13
C ASN A 55 -10.24 6.58 -2.80
N LEU A 56 -9.15 7.35 -2.69
CA LEU A 56 -7.79 6.80 -2.61
C LEU A 56 -7.59 5.78 -1.47
N ILE A 57 -8.21 6.01 -0.30
CA ILE A 57 -8.09 5.11 0.85
C ILE A 57 -8.77 3.77 0.59
N GLU A 58 -9.99 3.79 0.05
CA GLU A 58 -10.69 2.54 -0.32
C GLU A 58 -9.97 1.82 -1.44
N PHE A 59 -9.45 2.56 -2.42
CA PHE A 59 -8.66 1.96 -3.49
C PHE A 59 -7.39 1.29 -2.96
N MET A 60 -6.67 1.90 -2.01
CA MET A 60 -5.54 1.23 -1.35
C MET A 60 -5.94 -0.07 -0.66
N ARG A 61 -7.12 -0.11 -0.02
CA ARG A 61 -7.63 -1.34 0.59
C ARG A 61 -7.90 -2.42 -0.45
N GLU A 62 -8.48 -2.05 -1.58
CA GLU A 62 -8.72 -2.98 -2.70
C GLU A 62 -7.40 -3.58 -3.22
N VAL A 63 -6.39 -2.73 -3.45
CA VAL A 63 -5.06 -3.20 -3.90
C VAL A 63 -4.40 -4.12 -2.87
N ILE A 64 -4.53 -3.83 -1.58
CA ILE A 64 -3.95 -4.66 -0.51
C ILE A 64 -4.70 -5.98 -0.36
N GLU A 65 -6.02 -5.97 -0.44
CA GLU A 65 -6.85 -7.16 -0.24
C GLU A 65 -6.73 -8.15 -1.42
N ASP A 66 -6.69 -7.62 -2.64
CA ASP A 66 -6.68 -8.39 -3.88
C ASP A 66 -5.70 -7.80 -4.91
N PRO A 67 -4.38 -7.92 -4.70
CA PRO A 67 -3.38 -7.50 -5.68
C PRO A 67 -3.32 -8.48 -6.86
N ASP A 68 -3.09 -7.98 -8.08
CA ASP A 68 -2.81 -8.83 -9.25
C ASP A 68 -1.40 -9.43 -9.17
N TYR A 69 -0.46 -8.68 -8.60
CA TYR A 69 0.90 -9.15 -8.33
C TYR A 69 1.38 -8.69 -6.96
N ILE A 70 2.18 -9.54 -6.33
CA ILE A 70 2.84 -9.28 -5.06
C ILE A 70 4.29 -9.74 -5.17
N GLY A 71 5.23 -8.95 -4.64
CA GLY A 71 6.64 -9.27 -4.69
C GLY A 71 7.46 -8.59 -3.60
N VAL A 72 8.69 -9.07 -3.42
CA VAL A 72 9.70 -8.40 -2.58
C VAL A 72 10.61 -7.58 -3.48
N TYR A 73 10.59 -6.26 -3.31
CA TYR A 73 11.47 -5.36 -4.04
C TYR A 73 12.89 -5.41 -3.48
N LYS A 74 13.02 -5.38 -2.15
CA LYS A 74 14.33 -5.35 -1.48
C LYS A 74 14.26 -5.97 -0.10
N LEU A 75 15.25 -6.81 0.19
CA LEU A 75 15.55 -7.30 1.54
C LEU A 75 16.67 -6.46 2.13
N THR A 76 16.46 -5.88 3.30
CA THR A 76 17.50 -5.14 4.04
C THR A 76 17.58 -5.66 5.46
N GLU A 77 18.69 -5.37 6.14
CA GLU A 77 18.83 -5.64 7.58
C GLU A 77 17.76 -4.92 8.42
N LYS A 78 17.18 -3.82 7.90
CA LYS A 78 16.19 -2.99 8.58
C LYS A 78 14.74 -3.37 8.30
N GLY A 79 14.50 -4.21 7.29
CA GLY A 79 13.14 -4.53 6.85
C GLY A 79 13.07 -5.09 5.43
N THR A 80 11.88 -5.59 5.08
CA THR A 80 11.54 -6.12 3.76
C THR A 80 10.60 -5.14 3.08
N HIS A 81 11.00 -4.64 1.91
CA HIS A 81 10.17 -3.78 1.08
C HIS A 81 9.30 -4.65 0.17
N ILE A 82 7.98 -4.58 0.35
CA ILE A 82 7.00 -5.34 -0.44
C ILE A 82 6.36 -4.43 -1.48
N GLU A 83 6.12 -4.95 -2.67
CA GLU A 83 5.38 -4.26 -3.73
C GLU A 83 4.11 -5.03 -4.07
N LEU A 84 3.02 -4.27 -4.19
CA LEU A 84 1.71 -4.74 -4.64
C LEU A 84 1.34 -4.02 -5.92
N ILE A 85 0.89 -4.75 -6.94
CA ILE A 85 0.44 -4.17 -8.20
C ILE A 85 -1.03 -4.54 -8.43
N LYS A 86 -1.82 -3.53 -8.79
CA LYS A 86 -3.18 -3.72 -9.31
C LYS A 86 -3.27 -3.17 -10.73
N LYS A 87 -3.77 -3.99 -11.64
CA LYS A 87 -4.08 -3.61 -13.02
C LYS A 87 -5.42 -2.90 -13.04
N VAL A 88 -5.39 -1.63 -13.40
CA VAL A 88 -6.59 -0.83 -13.74
C VAL A 88 -6.31 -0.12 -15.07
N ASP A 89 -6.94 1.04 -15.33
CA ASP A 89 -6.69 1.85 -16.54
C ASP A 89 -5.19 2.13 -16.78
N SER A 90 -4.42 2.23 -15.69
CA SER A 90 -2.96 2.18 -15.66
C SER A 90 -2.53 1.29 -14.50
N ASN A 91 -1.42 0.57 -14.63
CA ASN A 91 -0.93 -0.27 -13.54
C ASN A 91 -0.54 0.62 -12.33
N ILE A 92 -1.09 0.30 -11.16
CA ILE A 92 -0.78 1.01 -9.91
C ILE A 92 0.08 0.10 -9.04
N LEU A 93 1.22 0.63 -8.60
CA LEU A 93 2.13 -0.01 -7.66
C LEU A 93 2.05 0.68 -6.30
N ILE A 94 1.89 -0.11 -5.23
CA ILE A 94 1.96 0.33 -3.84
C ILE A 94 3.14 -0.37 -3.18
N GLY A 95 4.09 0.42 -2.66
CA GLY A 95 5.16 -0.06 -1.80
C GLY A 95 4.74 -0.09 -0.33
N ILE A 96 5.06 -1.17 0.36
CA ILE A 96 4.91 -1.34 1.81
C ILE A 96 6.31 -1.46 2.41
N ASP A 97 6.53 -0.70 3.48
CA ASP A 97 7.80 -0.54 4.19
C ASP A 97 7.57 -0.76 5.70
#